data_AF-A0A7S1R693-F1
#
_entry.id   AF-A0A7S1R693-F1
#
_cell.length_a   1.000
_cell.length_b   1.000
_cell.length_c   1.000
_cell.angle_alpha   90.00
_cell.angle_beta   90.00
_cell.angle_gamma   90.00
#
_symmetry.space_group_name_H-M   'P 1'
#
loop_
_entity.id
_entity.type
_entity.pdbx_description
1 polymer ?
#
loop_
_entity_poly.entity_id
_entity_poly.type
_entity_poly.pdbx_seq_one_letter_code
_entity_poly.pdbx_strand_id
1 'polypeptide(L)'
;HSFGGICTTTLLCDYPDEFAARVPAIAWTDAINAVSKSLSQSPNLPKNAKEAKKMLAEREALIRERSVNWVASTAKLDTPVRSPNKCVEVSAGHDTHEWTSAACWTSVFKFLDSKVPSDAPPK
;
A
#
# COMPACT_ATOMS: atom_id res chain seq x y z
N HIS A 1 5.34 -6.39 2.51
CA HIS A 1 6.08 -7.15 1.47
C HIS A 1 5.19 -8.18 0.82
N SER A 2 5.27 -8.38 -0.50
CA SER A 2 4.66 -9.51 -1.24
C SER A 2 3.21 -9.81 -0.82
N PHE A 3 2.89 -11.03 -0.38
CA PHE A 3 1.57 -11.45 0.11
C PHE A 3 1.02 -10.60 1.28
N GLY A 4 1.89 -9.92 2.03
CA GLY A 4 1.47 -8.93 3.02
C GLY A 4 0.60 -7.81 2.43
N GLY A 5 0.66 -7.58 1.11
CA GLY A 5 -0.29 -6.75 0.37
C GLY A 5 -1.75 -7.17 0.57
N ILE A 6 -2.02 -8.48 0.45
CA ILE A 6 -3.36 -9.07 0.65
C ILE A 6 -3.77 -8.95 2.12
N CYS A 7 -2.87 -9.27 3.05
CA CYS A 7 -3.19 -9.19 4.48
C CYS A 7 -3.63 -7.78 4.89
N THR A 8 -2.89 -6.76 4.45
CA THR A 8 -3.20 -5.37 4.77
C THR A 8 -4.50 -4.90 4.11
N THR A 9 -4.78 -5.29 2.86
CA THR A 9 -6.05 -4.93 2.22
C THR A 9 -7.24 -5.69 2.79
N THR A 10 -7.07 -6.93 3.24
CA THR A 10 -8.10 -7.67 3.97
C THR A 10 -8.46 -6.94 5.27
N LEU A 11 -7.48 -6.43 6.02
CA LEU A 11 -7.74 -5.62 7.21
C LEU A 11 -8.55 -4.35 6.89
N LEU A 12 -8.24 -3.66 5.79
CA LEU A 12 -9.04 -2.52 5.31
C LEU A 12 -10.47 -2.93 4.94
N CYS A 13 -10.65 -4.10 4.33
CA CYS A 13 -11.97 -4.59 3.92
C CYS A 13 -12.84 -5.01 5.11
N ASP A 14 -12.24 -5.58 6.15
CA ASP A 14 -12.95 -6.08 7.33
C ASP A 14 -13.20 -4.98 8.37
N TYR A 15 -12.28 -4.00 8.49
CA TYR A 15 -12.33 -2.93 9.50
C TYR A 15 -12.08 -1.55 8.88
N PRO A 16 -12.90 -1.07 7.92
CA PRO A 16 -12.60 0.13 7.15
C PRO A 16 -12.45 1.39 8.01
N ASP A 17 -13.32 1.59 9.00
CA ASP A 17 -13.32 2.78 9.85
C ASP A 17 -12.11 2.78 10.80
N GLU A 18 -11.81 1.65 11.44
CA GLU A 18 -10.65 1.54 12.32
C GLU A 18 -9.34 1.64 11.54
N PHE A 19 -9.26 1.02 10.36
CA PHE A 19 -8.11 1.12 9.48
C PHE A 19 -7.87 2.57 9.08
N ALA A 20 -8.92 3.27 8.64
CA ALA A 20 -8.83 4.67 8.26
C ALA A 20 -8.43 5.58 9.44
N ALA A 21 -8.85 5.27 10.66
CA ALA A 21 -8.51 6.02 11.86
C ALA A 21 -7.08 5.76 12.37
N ARG A 22 -6.55 4.54 12.20
CA ARG A 22 -5.30 4.10 12.86
C ARG A 22 -4.11 3.93 11.94
N VAL A 23 -4.30 3.79 10.63
CA VAL A 23 -3.22 3.48 9.66
C VAL A 23 -2.91 4.73 8.83
N PRO A 24 -1.99 5.60 9.27
CA PRO A 24 -1.69 6.86 8.56
C PRO A 24 -0.89 6.64 7.27
N ALA A 25 -0.15 5.54 7.17
CA ALA A 25 0.69 5.23 6.02
C ALA A 25 0.90 3.73 5.83
N ILE A 26 1.18 3.34 4.60
CA ILE A 26 1.49 1.96 4.22
C ILE A 26 2.70 1.96 3.30
N ALA A 27 3.77 1.28 3.72
CA ALA A 27 4.93 1.04 2.88
C ALA A 27 4.89 -0.38 2.33
N TRP A 28 4.73 -0.50 1.02
CA TRP A 28 4.77 -1.78 0.33
C TRP A 28 6.15 -2.06 -0.22
N THR A 29 6.53 -3.32 -0.19
CA THR A 29 7.75 -3.80 -0.84
C THR A 29 7.33 -4.92 -1.77
N ASP A 30 7.24 -4.58 -3.05
CA ASP A 30 6.81 -5.43 -4.15
C ASP A 30 5.50 -6.20 -3.91
N ALA A 31 4.41 -5.46 -3.63
CA ALA A 31 3.13 -6.05 -3.18
C ALA A 31 1.88 -5.64 -3.98
N ILE A 32 1.92 -4.60 -4.84
CA ILE A 32 0.68 -3.94 -5.31
C ILE A 32 -0.22 -4.82 -6.19
N ASN A 33 0.35 -5.80 -6.91
CA ASN A 33 -0.46 -6.69 -7.75
C ASN A 33 -1.41 -7.54 -6.90
N ALA A 34 -1.08 -7.76 -5.63
CA ALA A 34 -1.90 -8.48 -4.68
C ALA A 34 -3.05 -7.60 -4.11
N VAL A 35 -2.84 -6.29 -4.02
CA VAL A 35 -3.77 -5.29 -3.44
C VAL A 35 -5.06 -5.17 -4.26
N SER A 36 -4.95 -4.88 -5.56
CA SER A 36 -6.14 -4.68 -6.42
C SER A 36 -7.02 -5.94 -6.51
N LYS A 37 -6.39 -7.12 -6.54
CA LYS A 37 -7.10 -8.40 -6.52
C LYS A 37 -7.83 -8.62 -5.18
N SER A 38 -7.18 -8.34 -4.06
CA SER A 38 -7.81 -8.50 -2.73
C SER A 38 -9.02 -7.59 -2.54
N LEU A 39 -8.93 -6.31 -2.95
CA LEU A 39 -10.05 -5.36 -2.85
C LEU A 39 -11.29 -5.85 -3.61
N SER A 40 -11.10 -6.27 -4.87
CA SER A 40 -12.19 -6.76 -5.73
C SER A 40 -12.77 -8.12 -5.30
N GLN A 41 -12.04 -8.89 -4.48
CA GLN A 41 -12.47 -10.18 -3.94
C GLN A 41 -13.01 -10.10 -2.51
N SER A 42 -13.17 -8.89 -1.95
CA SER A 42 -13.69 -8.69 -0.60
C SER A 42 -15.07 -9.34 -0.44
N PRO A 43 -15.27 -10.25 0.54
CA PRO A 43 -16.56 -10.90 0.78
C PRO A 43 -17.63 -9.92 1.28
N ASN A 44 -17.21 -8.78 1.84
CA ASN A 44 -18.09 -7.74 2.36
C ASN A 44 -18.57 -6.73 1.29
N LEU A 45 -18.34 -7.01 0.00
CA LEU A 45 -18.84 -6.12 -1.06
C LEU A 45 -20.37 -6.19 -1.17
N PRO A 46 -21.05 -5.05 -1.35
CA PRO A 46 -22.47 -5.02 -1.65
C PRO A 46 -22.80 -5.84 -2.91
N LYS A 47 -23.95 -6.52 -2.90
CA LYS A 47 -24.46 -7.19 -4.11
C LYS A 47 -24.83 -6.20 -5.23
N ASN A 48 -25.17 -4.97 -4.86
CA ASN A 48 -25.46 -3.90 -5.80
C ASN A 48 -24.16 -3.41 -6.45
N ALA A 49 -24.06 -3.52 -7.78
CA ALA A 49 -22.85 -3.16 -8.52
C ALA A 49 -22.43 -1.68 -8.38
N LYS A 50 -23.40 -0.76 -8.25
CA LYS A 50 -23.11 0.67 -8.10
C LYS A 50 -22.51 0.96 -6.72
N GLU A 51 -23.07 0.36 -5.68
CA GLU A 51 -22.58 0.48 -4.30
C GLU A 51 -21.22 -0.20 -4.14
N ALA A 52 -21.04 -1.39 -4.71
CA ALA A 52 -19.75 -2.08 -4.73
C ALA A 52 -18.66 -1.24 -5.41
N LYS A 53 -18.97 -0.66 -6.58
CA LYS A 53 -18.04 0.22 -7.30
C LYS A 53 -17.67 1.44 -6.47
N LYS A 54 -18.65 2.06 -5.79
CA LYS A 54 -18.41 3.20 -4.91
C LYS A 54 -17.46 2.82 -3.76
N MET A 55 -17.75 1.72 -3.07
CA MET A 55 -16.95 1.24 -1.95
C MET A 55 -15.51 0.87 -2.37
N LEU A 56 -15.35 0.24 -3.54
CA LEU A 56 -14.03 -0.07 -4.10
C LEU A 56 -13.24 1.20 -4.39
N ALA A 57 -13.86 2.20 -5.02
CA ALA A 57 -13.21 3.47 -5.35
C ALA A 57 -12.74 4.22 -4.08
N GLU A 58 -13.53 4.20 -3.01
CA GLU A 58 -13.16 4.81 -1.72
C GLU A 58 -11.94 4.10 -1.10
N ARG A 59 -11.92 2.76 -1.12
CA ARG A 59 -10.80 1.96 -0.63
C ARG A 59 -9.53 2.16 -1.47
N GLU A 60 -9.67 2.17 -2.79
CA GLU A 60 -8.56 2.45 -3.71
C GLU A 60 -8.00 3.86 -3.51
N ALA A 61 -8.85 4.86 -3.32
CA ALA A 61 -8.43 6.22 -3.01
C ALA A 61 -7.62 6.29 -1.70
N LEU A 62 -8.09 5.61 -0.65
CA LEU A 62 -7.40 5.55 0.64
C LEU A 62 -6.01 4.91 0.51
N ILE A 63 -5.91 3.76 -0.18
CA ILE A 63 -4.63 3.10 -0.44
C ILE A 63 -3.72 4.00 -1.27
N ARG A 64 -4.24 4.61 -2.33
CA ARG A 64 -3.47 5.50 -3.20
C ARG A 64 -2.90 6.69 -2.44
N GLU A 65 -3.67 7.28 -1.54
CA GLU A 65 -3.27 8.44 -0.73
C GLU A 65 -2.18 8.09 0.29
N ARG A 66 -2.33 6.94 0.94
CA ARG A 66 -1.52 6.57 2.12
C ARG A 66 -0.33 5.69 1.80
N SER A 67 -0.11 5.30 0.55
CA SER A 67 0.88 4.28 0.25
C SER A 67 1.85 4.58 -0.88
N VAL A 68 3.03 3.98 -0.73
CA VAL A 68 4.09 3.90 -1.73
C VAL A 68 4.52 2.45 -1.84
N ASN A 69 4.74 1.97 -3.06
CA ASN A 69 5.26 0.63 -3.32
C ASN A 69 6.68 0.70 -3.89
N TRP A 70 7.64 0.15 -3.15
CA TRP A 70 9.01 -0.07 -3.60
C TRP A 70 9.07 -1.40 -4.33
N VAL A 71 9.18 -1.36 -5.66
CA VAL A 71 9.15 -2.55 -6.54
C VAL A 71 10.54 -3.02 -6.92
N ALA A 72 10.64 -4.31 -7.21
CA ALA A 72 11.83 -4.86 -7.83
C ALA A 72 12.10 -4.16 -9.17
N SER A 73 13.29 -3.56 -9.32
CA SER A 73 13.67 -2.80 -10.51
C SER A 73 15.19 -2.64 -10.58
N THR A 74 15.71 -2.57 -11.81
CA THR A 74 17.12 -2.25 -12.09
C THR A 74 17.43 -0.75 -11.99
N ALA A 75 16.40 0.10 -11.84
CA ALA A 75 16.58 1.54 -11.65
C ALA A 75 17.10 1.87 -10.25
N LYS A 76 17.69 3.05 -10.07
CA LYS A 76 18.15 3.52 -8.75
C LYS A 76 16.99 3.60 -7.76
N LEU A 77 17.27 3.38 -6.47
CA LEU A 77 16.32 3.56 -5.37
C LEU A 77 15.52 4.87 -5.53
N ASP A 78 14.22 4.79 -5.26
CA ASP A 78 13.25 5.89 -5.35
C ASP A 78 12.96 6.42 -6.77
N THR A 79 13.56 5.86 -7.82
CA THR A 79 13.23 6.23 -9.20
C THR A 79 11.80 5.80 -9.51
N PRO A 80 10.92 6.70 -10.03
CA PRO A 80 9.59 6.31 -10.46
C PRO A 80 9.62 5.25 -11.56
N VAL A 81 8.91 4.13 -11.37
CA VAL A 81 8.93 2.98 -12.30
C VAL A 81 7.68 2.93 -13.19
N ARG A 82 6.73 3.86 -12.97
CA ARG A 82 5.41 4.05 -13.62
C ARG A 82 4.28 3.23 -12.98
N SER A 83 3.19 3.90 -12.58
CA SER A 83 1.91 3.23 -12.29
C SER A 83 0.73 4.18 -12.49
N PRO A 84 -0.12 4.01 -13.53
CA PRO A 84 -1.16 4.98 -13.82
C PRO A 84 -2.27 5.04 -12.76
N ASN A 85 -2.56 3.96 -12.03
CA ASN A 85 -3.89 3.80 -11.42
C ASN A 85 -3.98 3.11 -10.04
N LYS A 86 -2.86 2.83 -9.33
CA LYS A 86 -2.91 2.05 -8.07
C LYS A 86 -2.38 2.81 -6.85
N CYS A 87 -1.08 3.06 -6.79
CA CYS A 87 -0.42 3.92 -5.82
C CYS A 87 0.87 4.46 -6.46
N VAL A 88 1.63 5.29 -5.75
CA VAL A 88 2.98 5.65 -6.21
C VAL A 88 3.85 4.40 -6.20
N GLU A 89 4.57 4.16 -7.30
CA GLU A 89 5.52 3.06 -7.43
C GLU A 89 6.90 3.59 -7.76
N VAL A 90 7.87 3.19 -6.95
CA VAL A 90 9.28 3.59 -7.07
C VAL A 90 10.17 2.35 -7.00
N SER A 91 11.38 2.45 -7.55
CA SER A 91 12.34 1.35 -7.50
C SER A 91 12.79 1.12 -6.06
N ALA A 92 12.87 -0.15 -5.65
CA ALA A 92 13.50 -0.57 -4.41
C ALA A 92 15.04 -0.49 -4.46
N GLY A 93 15.63 -0.19 -5.62
CA GLY A 93 17.08 -0.21 -5.83
C GLY A 93 17.67 -1.61 -5.98
N HIS A 94 16.83 -2.62 -6.21
CA HIS A 94 17.22 -4.02 -6.41
C HIS A 94 16.20 -4.71 -7.31
N ASP A 95 16.65 -5.62 -8.18
CA ASP A 95 15.81 -6.29 -9.19
C ASP A 95 15.22 -7.63 -8.74
N THR A 96 15.72 -8.15 -7.62
CA THR A 96 15.25 -9.41 -7.03
C THR A 96 14.19 -9.15 -5.94
N HIS A 97 13.02 -9.76 -6.10
CA HIS A 97 11.82 -9.61 -5.26
C HIS A 97 12.10 -9.66 -3.75
N GLU A 98 12.81 -10.70 -3.31
CA GLU A 98 13.09 -11.01 -1.89
C GLU A 98 13.95 -9.94 -1.22
N TRP A 99 14.78 -9.25 -2.00
CA TRP A 99 15.73 -8.24 -1.50
C TRP A 99 15.14 -6.84 -1.42
N THR A 100 13.95 -6.61 -1.99
CA THR A 100 13.31 -5.28 -2.05
C THR A 100 13.21 -4.64 -0.67
N SER A 101 12.79 -5.38 0.36
CA SER A 101 12.64 -4.85 1.73
C SER A 101 13.96 -4.42 2.35
N ALA A 102 15.02 -5.21 2.18
CA ALA A 102 16.35 -4.87 2.68
C ALA A 102 16.99 -3.72 1.89
N ALA A 103 16.74 -3.64 0.58
CA ALA A 103 17.33 -2.63 -0.28
C ALA A 103 16.74 -1.23 -0.05
N CYS A 104 15.42 -1.13 0.19
CA CYS A 104 14.73 0.15 0.31
C CYS A 104 14.45 0.60 1.75
N TRP A 105 14.92 -0.12 2.77
CA TRP A 105 14.52 0.09 4.17
C TRP A 105 14.67 1.55 4.63
N THR A 106 15.77 2.22 4.27
CA THR A 106 16.02 3.63 4.64
C THR A 106 14.96 4.57 4.05
N SER A 107 14.58 4.37 2.80
CA SER A 107 13.54 5.16 2.13
C SER A 107 12.16 4.87 2.71
N VAL A 108 11.86 3.61 2.99
CA VAL A 108 10.63 3.17 3.66
C VAL A 108 10.45 3.87 5.01
N PHE A 109 11.45 3.83 5.89
CA PHE A 109 11.34 4.46 7.20
C PHE A 109 11.25 5.98 7.10
N LYS A 110 12.00 6.61 6.20
CA LYS A 110 11.87 8.04 5.92
C LYS A 110 10.43 8.42 5.51
N PHE A 111 9.80 7.61 4.66
CA PHE A 111 8.39 7.83 4.28
C PHE A 111 7.45 7.64 5.48
N LEU A 112 7.59 6.56 6.25
CA LEU A 112 6.74 6.31 7.41
C LEU A 112 6.87 7.42 8.47
N ASP A 113 8.09 7.84 8.80
CA ASP A 113 8.36 8.91 9.76
C ASP A 113 7.73 10.24 9.32
N SER A 114 7.69 10.52 8.01
CA SER A 114 7.03 11.72 7.47
C SER A 114 5.50 11.71 7.60
N LYS A 115 4.91 10.55 7.92
CA LYS A 115 3.46 10.34 8.01
C LYS A 115 2.96 10.09 9.42
N VAL A 116 3.86 9.74 10.34
CA VAL A 116 3.53 9.61 11.76
C VAL A 116 3.45 11.02 12.37
N PRO A 117 2.36 11.41 13.04
CA PRO A 117 2.26 12.70 13.70
C PRO A 117 3.37 12.88 14.75
N SER A 118 3.97 14.07 14.83
CA SER A 118 5.04 14.40 15.80
C SER A 118 4.62 14.24 17.26
N ASP A 119 3.32 14.27 17.53
CA ASP A 119 2.75 14.26 18.87
C ASP A 119 2.42 12.83 19.35
N ALA A 120 2.83 11.80 18.59
CA ALA A 120 2.79 10.44 19.07
C ALA A 120 3.74 10.33 20.29
N PRO A 121 3.27 9.82 21.45
CA PRO A 121 4.11 9.71 22.62
C PRO A 121 5.36 8.90 22.30
N PRO A 122 6.55 9.31 22.78
CA PRO A 122 7.76 8.53 22.58
C PRO A 122 7.55 7.12 23.15
N LYS A 123 7.95 6.11 22.37
CA LYS A 123 7.94 4.71 22.78
C LYS A 123 8.87 4.44 23.95
#